data_AF-A0A7S1GRU5-F1
#
_entry.id   AF-A0A7S1GRU5-F1
#
_cell.length_a   1.000
_cell.length_b   1.000
_cell.length_c   1.000
_cell.angle_alpha   90.00
_cell.angle_beta   90.00
_cell.angle_gamma   90.00
#
_symmetry.space_group_name_H-M   'P 1'
#
loop_
_entity.id
_entity.type
_entity.pdbx_description
1 polymer ?
#
loop_
_entity_poly.entity_id
_entity_poly.type
_entity_poly.pdbx_seq_one_letter_code
_entity_poly.pdbx_strand_id
1 'polypeptide(L)'
;SPGLDFETRIIAKVNAAERLGETLASPRYVPRSLVLGTATDAYQPVERRLGITRGVVEVLAEARHPFSVVTKSSGIERELDLIAPMAAQGLVSVYLSVTTLDHELARILEPRAAAPARRLRTIQAL
;
A
#
# COMPACT_ATOMS: atom_id res chain seq x y z
N SER A 1 -18.18 -15.16 -14.40
CA SER A 1 -16.76 -15.54 -14.24
C SER A 1 -16.32 -15.10 -12.85
N PRO A 2 -15.65 -15.94 -12.06
CA PRO A 2 -15.18 -15.59 -10.71
C PRO A 2 -14.36 -14.29 -10.67
N GLY A 3 -13.72 -13.90 -11.79
CA GLY A 3 -13.00 -12.62 -11.91
C GLY A 3 -13.91 -11.38 -11.96
N LEU A 4 -15.09 -11.46 -12.60
CA LEU A 4 -15.99 -10.30 -12.75
C LEU A 4 -16.67 -9.89 -11.43
N ASP A 5 -17.00 -10.86 -10.57
CA ASP A 5 -17.59 -10.57 -9.25
C ASP A 5 -16.55 -9.92 -8.31
N PHE A 6 -15.29 -10.37 -8.37
CA PHE A 6 -14.18 -9.73 -7.62
C PHE A 6 -13.90 -8.30 -8.11
N GLU A 7 -14.16 -8.02 -9.38
CA GLU A 7 -13.94 -6.71 -10.00
C GLU A 7 -15.08 -5.71 -9.78
N THR A 8 -16.27 -6.17 -9.42
CA THR A 8 -17.47 -5.32 -9.30
C THR A 8 -17.91 -5.07 -7.86
N ARG A 9 -17.52 -5.94 -6.91
CA ARG A 9 -17.85 -5.78 -5.49
C ARG A 9 -16.60 -5.62 -4.65
N ILE A 10 -16.37 -4.38 -4.21
CA ILE A 10 -15.27 -4.03 -3.29
C ILE A 10 -15.80 -4.09 -1.86
N ILE A 11 -15.16 -4.90 -1.02
CA ILE A 11 -15.39 -4.89 0.43
C ILE A 11 -14.31 -4.04 1.09
N ALA A 12 -14.71 -2.89 1.62
CA ALA A 12 -13.81 -1.95 2.30
C ALA A 12 -13.90 -2.10 3.82
N LYS A 13 -12.75 -2.19 4.49
CA LYS A 13 -12.64 -2.15 5.96
C LYS A 13 -12.41 -0.70 6.39
N VAL A 14 -13.46 0.12 6.33
CA VAL A 14 -13.37 1.58 6.54
C VAL A 14 -12.88 1.98 7.93
N ASN A 15 -13.01 1.10 8.93
CA ASN A 15 -12.55 1.31 10.30
C ASN A 15 -11.15 0.71 10.58
N ALA A 16 -10.37 0.35 9.55
CA ALA A 16 -9.08 -0.32 9.73
C ALA A 16 -8.09 0.50 10.57
N ALA A 17 -7.98 1.81 10.32
CA ALA A 17 -7.08 2.70 11.05
C ALA A 17 -7.44 2.77 12.55
N GLU A 18 -8.73 2.94 12.86
CA GLU A 18 -9.24 2.97 14.23
C GLU A 18 -8.93 1.67 14.97
N ARG A 19 -9.27 0.51 14.37
CA ARG A 19 -9.02 -0.81 14.97
C ARG A 19 -7.53 -1.08 15.14
N LEU A 20 -6.69 -0.61 14.22
CA LEU A 20 -5.24 -0.68 14.35
C LEU A 20 -4.77 0.14 15.54
N GLY A 21 -5.20 1.39 15.67
CA GLY A 21 -4.83 2.26 16.80
C GLY A 21 -5.18 1.64 18.15
N GLU A 22 -6.38 1.11 18.31
CA GLU A 22 -6.79 0.37 19.52
C GLU A 22 -5.90 -0.85 19.79
N THR A 23 -5.55 -1.60 18.73
CA THR A 23 -4.69 -2.78 18.84
C THR A 23 -3.28 -2.39 19.31
N LEU A 24 -2.70 -1.33 18.73
CA LEU A 24 -1.36 -0.84 19.08
C LEU A 24 -1.32 -0.24 20.50
N ALA A 25 -2.42 0.36 20.98
CA ALA A 25 -2.52 0.95 22.31
C ALA A 25 -2.65 -0.10 23.45
N SER A 26 -2.90 -1.37 23.11
CA SER A 26 -3.02 -2.43 24.11
C SER A 26 -1.70 -2.64 24.87
N PRO A 27 -1.70 -2.71 26.20
CA PRO A 27 -0.48 -2.98 26.99
C PRO A 27 0.09 -4.39 26.75
N ARG A 28 -0.68 -5.27 26.10
CA ARG A 28 -0.24 -6.62 25.72
C ARG A 28 0.33 -6.67 24.30
N TYR A 29 0.30 -5.56 23.56
CA TYR A 29 0.80 -5.54 22.19
C TYR A 29 2.32 -5.67 22.18
N VAL A 30 2.83 -6.56 21.33
CA VAL A 30 4.26 -6.75 21.09
C VAL A 30 4.55 -6.30 19.67
N PRO A 31 5.27 -5.18 19.47
CA PRO A 31 5.57 -4.66 18.14
C PRO A 31 6.30 -5.67 17.27
N ARG A 32 5.79 -5.86 16.05
CA ARG A 32 6.42 -6.67 15.00
C ARG A 32 6.13 -6.02 13.66
N SER A 33 7.13 -5.94 12.78
CA SER A 33 6.95 -5.31 11.47
C SER A 33 5.72 -5.84 10.74
N LEU A 34 4.90 -4.91 10.24
CA LEU A 34 3.74 -5.23 9.41
C LEU A 34 4.11 -5.20 7.92
N VAL A 35 3.29 -5.84 7.09
CA VAL A 35 3.41 -5.77 5.64
C VAL A 35 2.05 -5.42 5.04
N LEU A 36 1.97 -4.26 4.38
CA LEU A 36 0.79 -3.83 3.64
C LEU A 36 0.88 -4.34 2.20
N GLY A 37 -0.27 -4.66 1.60
CA GLY A 37 -0.35 -5.06 0.20
C GLY A 37 -0.13 -6.56 -0.07
N THR A 38 -0.21 -7.42 0.95
CA THR A 38 0.11 -8.87 0.83
C THR A 38 -1.00 -9.71 0.19
N ALA A 39 -2.27 -9.38 0.45
CA ALA A 39 -3.42 -10.11 -0.11
C ALA A 39 -3.99 -9.43 -1.37
N THR A 40 -4.03 -8.10 -1.35
CA THR A 40 -4.46 -7.24 -2.46
C THR A 40 -3.61 -5.98 -2.43
N ASP A 41 -3.44 -5.31 -3.58
CA ASP A 41 -2.67 -4.06 -3.62
C ASP A 41 -3.28 -3.04 -2.64
N ALA A 42 -2.43 -2.43 -1.81
CA ALA A 42 -2.87 -1.47 -0.80
C ALA A 42 -3.47 -0.21 -1.46
N TYR A 43 -3.08 0.13 -2.68
CA TYR A 43 -3.51 1.35 -3.37
C TYR A 43 -4.40 1.06 -4.57
N GLN A 44 -5.43 0.23 -4.34
CA GLN A 44 -6.52 0.01 -5.30
C GLN A 44 -7.19 1.34 -5.69
N PRO A 45 -7.84 1.45 -6.88
CA PRO A 45 -8.44 2.70 -7.35
C PRO A 45 -9.40 3.37 -6.35
N VAL A 46 -10.12 2.57 -5.56
CA VAL A 46 -11.06 3.04 -4.52
C VAL A 46 -10.39 3.86 -3.41
N GLU A 47 -9.09 3.64 -3.15
CA GLU A 47 -8.34 4.36 -2.13
C GLU A 47 -8.18 5.84 -2.41
N ARG A 48 -8.30 6.27 -3.69
CA ARG A 48 -8.35 7.70 -4.03
C ARG A 48 -9.52 8.41 -3.35
N ARG A 49 -10.59 7.70 -3.02
CA ARG A 49 -11.77 8.22 -2.33
C ARG A 49 -11.80 7.82 -0.85
N LEU A 50 -11.43 6.59 -0.53
CA LEU A 50 -11.61 6.05 0.82
C LEU A 50 -10.45 6.39 1.77
N GLY A 51 -9.21 6.52 1.26
CA GLY A 51 -8.05 6.86 2.07
C GLY A 51 -7.77 5.91 3.25
N ILE A 52 -8.20 4.66 3.18
CA ILE A 52 -8.10 3.71 4.31
C ILE A 52 -6.62 3.40 4.60
N THR A 53 -5.84 3.16 3.54
CA THR A 53 -4.41 2.89 3.61
C THR A 53 -3.66 4.10 4.15
N ARG A 54 -4.03 5.31 3.73
CA ARG A 54 -3.46 6.54 4.32
C ARG A 54 -3.70 6.59 5.82
N GLY A 55 -4.95 6.39 6.27
CA GLY A 55 -5.26 6.36 7.70
C GLY A 55 -4.49 5.27 8.46
N VAL A 56 -4.26 4.11 7.85
CA VAL A 56 -3.39 3.07 8.41
C VAL A 56 -1.94 3.55 8.52
N VAL A 57 -1.40 4.19 7.48
CA VAL A 57 -0.03 4.74 7.49
C VAL A 57 0.12 5.86 8.53
N GLU A 58 -0.88 6.73 8.69
CA GLU A 58 -0.91 7.78 9.71
C GLU A 58 -0.80 7.18 11.12
N VAL A 59 -1.62 6.18 11.44
CA VAL A 59 -1.57 5.47 12.73
C VAL A 59 -0.20 4.82 12.97
N LEU A 60 0.38 4.19 11.94
CA LEU A 60 1.71 3.59 12.04
C LEU A 60 2.81 4.64 12.22
N ALA A 61 2.69 5.80 11.56
CA ALA A 61 3.61 6.92 11.71
C ALA A 61 3.57 7.51 13.13
N GLU A 62 2.37 7.77 13.66
CA GLU A 62 2.15 8.27 15.01
C GLU A 62 2.72 7.30 16.07
N ALA A 63 2.50 6.00 15.88
CA ALA A 63 3.03 4.96 16.77
C ALA A 63 4.53 4.66 16.55
N ARG A 64 5.17 5.30 15.56
CA ARG A 64 6.53 4.96 15.08
C ARG A 64 6.72 3.46 14.84
N HIS A 65 5.66 2.81 14.34
CA HIS A 65 5.60 1.37 14.21
C HIS A 65 6.19 0.94 12.85
N PRO A 66 7.15 -0.01 12.83
CA PRO A 66 7.79 -0.40 11.58
C PRO A 66 6.82 -1.15 10.66
N PHE A 67 6.91 -0.89 9.36
CA PHE A 67 6.16 -1.63 8.36
C PHE A 67 6.85 -1.63 7.00
N SER A 68 6.35 -2.48 6.11
CA SER A 68 6.70 -2.44 4.70
C SER A 68 5.46 -2.44 3.82
N VAL A 69 5.63 -1.99 2.58
CA VAL A 69 4.55 -1.99 1.59
C VAL A 69 5.00 -2.71 0.34
N VAL A 70 4.18 -3.63 -0.15
CA VAL A 70 4.36 -4.26 -1.46
C VAL A 70 3.26 -3.76 -2.40
N THR A 71 3.62 -3.17 -3.54
CA THR A 71 2.63 -2.58 -4.46
C THR A 71 3.08 -2.61 -5.92
N LYS A 72 2.11 -2.62 -6.84
CA LYS A 72 2.28 -2.35 -8.28
C LYS A 72 1.78 -0.96 -8.66
N SER A 73 1.28 -0.20 -7.70
CA SER A 73 0.60 1.08 -7.88
C SER A 73 1.53 2.25 -7.61
N SER A 74 1.34 3.33 -8.36
CA SER A 74 1.96 4.63 -8.06
C SER A 74 1.23 5.39 -6.94
N GLY A 75 0.16 4.82 -6.37
CA GLY A 75 -0.60 5.45 -5.30
C GLY A 75 0.19 5.72 -4.02
N ILE A 76 1.27 4.95 -3.79
CA ILE A 76 2.20 5.13 -2.66
C ILE A 76 2.83 6.54 -2.62
N GLU A 77 2.97 7.21 -3.76
CA GLU A 77 3.55 8.57 -3.82
C GLU A 77 2.72 9.60 -3.04
N ARG A 78 1.43 9.35 -2.81
CA ARG A 78 0.58 10.23 -1.99
C ARG A 78 0.95 10.20 -0.52
N GLU A 79 1.66 9.17 -0.08
CA GLU A 79 2.04 9.00 1.32
C GLU A 79 3.48 9.46 1.59
N LEU A 80 4.16 10.07 0.60
CA LEU A 80 5.56 10.53 0.73
C LEU A 80 5.78 11.44 1.95
N ASP A 81 4.79 12.29 2.27
CA ASP A 81 4.81 13.18 3.42
C ASP A 81 4.89 12.41 4.76
N LEU A 82 4.32 11.20 4.81
CA LEU A 82 4.32 10.32 5.98
C LEU A 82 5.50 9.34 5.96
N ILE A 83 5.76 8.70 4.82
CA ILE A 83 6.73 7.59 4.75
C ILE A 83 8.17 8.08 4.63
N ALA A 84 8.45 9.23 4.02
CA ALA A 84 9.84 9.69 3.88
C ALA A 84 10.50 10.00 5.24
N PRO A 85 9.84 10.69 6.20
CA PRO A 85 10.37 10.86 7.55
C PRO A 85 10.55 9.54 8.31
N MET A 86 9.68 8.55 8.09
CA MET A 86 9.81 7.23 8.71
C MET A 86 10.95 6.39 8.09
N ALA A 87 11.12 6.47 6.77
CA ALA A 87 12.21 5.82 6.05
C ALA A 87 13.57 6.36 6.49
N ALA A 88 13.68 7.67 6.75
CA ALA A 88 14.88 8.28 7.35
C ALA A 88 15.24 7.71 8.73
N GLN A 89 14.27 7.11 9.44
CA GLN A 89 14.46 6.42 10.71
C GLN A 89 14.62 4.89 10.56
N GLY A 90 14.63 4.36 9.33
CA GLY A 90 14.68 2.93 9.05
C GLY A 90 13.39 2.17 9.42
N LEU A 91 12.25 2.86 9.54
CA LEU A 91 10.98 2.25 9.95
C LEU A 91 10.13 1.76 8.79
N VAL A 92 10.40 2.21 7.56
CA VAL A 92 9.59 1.88 6.38
C VAL A 92 10.45 1.43 5.22
N SER A 93 10.02 0.34 4.58
CA SER A 93 10.55 -0.14 3.31
C SER A 93 9.43 -0.29 2.28
N VAL A 94 9.64 0.21 1.07
CA VAL A 94 8.68 0.07 -0.04
C VAL A 94 9.24 -0.86 -1.10
N TYR A 95 8.43 -1.84 -1.50
CA TYR A 95 8.73 -2.81 -2.54
C TYR A 95 7.78 -2.60 -3.73
N LEU A 96 8.30 -2.08 -4.83
CA LEU A 96 7.54 -2.00 -6.09
C LEU A 96 7.75 -3.25 -6.94
N SER A 97 6.66 -3.93 -7.28
CA SER A 97 6.71 -5.08 -8.19
C SER A 97 6.76 -4.63 -9.65
N VAL A 98 7.85 -4.96 -10.34
CA VAL A 98 8.02 -4.77 -11.79
C VAL A 98 8.10 -6.15 -12.45
N THR A 99 6.98 -6.61 -13.00
CA THR A 99 6.86 -7.95 -13.59
C THR A 99 7.63 -8.05 -14.91
N THR A 100 7.52 -7.03 -15.75
CA THR A 100 8.24 -6.89 -17.02
C THR A 100 8.38 -5.42 -17.38
N LEU A 101 9.38 -5.08 -18.20
CA LEU A 101 9.54 -3.75 -18.79
C LEU A 101 8.88 -3.64 -20.18
N ASP A 102 8.46 -4.77 -20.77
CA ASP A 102 7.71 -4.79 -22.02
C ASP A 102 6.27 -4.30 -21.77
N HIS A 103 5.92 -3.21 -22.45
CA HIS A 103 4.61 -2.56 -22.30
C HIS A 103 3.45 -3.44 -22.79
N GLU A 104 3.59 -4.11 -23.93
CA GLU A 104 2.53 -4.94 -24.50
C GLU A 104 2.32 -6.19 -23.65
N LEU A 105 3.41 -6.82 -23.21
CA LEU A 105 3.30 -7.96 -22.30
C LEU A 105 2.70 -7.56 -20.95
N ALA A 106 3.07 -6.41 -20.40
CA ALA A 106 2.47 -5.91 -19.16
C ALA A 106 0.97 -5.67 -19.30
N ARG A 107 0.51 -5.16 -20.45
CA ARG A 107 -0.93 -4.94 -20.72
C ARG A 107 -1.71 -6.26 -20.77
N ILE A 108 -1.08 -7.34 -21.23
CA ILE A 108 -1.68 -8.69 -21.24
C ILE A 108 -1.72 -9.28 -19.83
N LEU A 109 -0.60 -9.24 -19.10
CA LEU A 109 -0.48 -9.88 -17.79
C LEU A 109 -1.17 -9.11 -16.67
N GLU A 110 -1.15 -7.78 -16.72
CA GLU A 110 -1.53 -6.90 -15.61
C GLU A 110 -2.33 -5.67 -16.10
N PRO A 111 -3.45 -5.84 -16.83
CA PRO A 111 -4.15 -4.75 -17.55
C PRO A 111 -4.64 -3.59 -16.68
N ARG A 112 -4.69 -3.77 -15.35
CA ARG A 112 -5.19 -2.77 -14.38
C ARG A 112 -4.10 -2.20 -13.47
N ALA A 113 -2.87 -2.70 -13.57
CA ALA A 113 -1.74 -2.19 -12.81
C ALA A 113 -1.13 -0.97 -13.51
N ALA A 114 -0.31 -0.19 -12.79
CA ALA A 114 0.42 0.90 -13.42
C ALA A 114 1.35 0.35 -14.52
N ALA A 115 1.50 1.08 -15.63
CA ALA A 115 2.43 0.71 -16.69
C ALA A 115 3.88 0.60 -16.15
N PRO A 116 4.74 -0.27 -16.72
CA PRO A 116 6.11 -0.47 -16.23
C PRO A 116 6.90 0.83 -16.07
N ALA A 117 6.85 1.72 -17.07
CA ALA A 117 7.51 3.02 -17.00
C ALA A 117 6.99 3.91 -15.86
N ARG A 118 5.69 3.82 -15.51
CA ARG A 118 5.12 4.55 -14.37
C ARG A 118 5.66 4.02 -13.04
N ARG A 119 5.88 2.71 -12.92
CA ARG A 119 6.48 2.08 -11.73
C ARG A 119 7.94 2.49 -11.56
N LEU A 120 8.71 2.57 -12.66
CA LEU A 120 10.08 3.08 -12.61
C LEU A 120 10.14 4.54 -12.14
N ARG A 121 9.22 5.40 -12.62
CA ARG A 121 9.11 6.78 -12.10
C ARG A 121 8.76 6.82 -10.61
N THR A 122 7.90 5.91 -10.15
CA THR A 122 7.61 5.79 -8.72
C THR A 122 8.85 5.39 -7.93
N ILE A 123 9.63 4.43 -8.41
CA ILE A 123 10.90 4.05 -7.78
C ILE A 123 11.85 5.24 -7.69
N GLN A 124 11.90 6.10 -8.72
CA GLN A 124 12.73 7.30 -8.70
C GLN A 124 12.23 8.38 -7.72
N ALA A 125 10.93 8.41 -7.42
CA ALA A 125 10.32 9.40 -6.54
C ALA A 125 10.40 9.01 -5.05
N LEU A 126 10.63 7.73 -4.75
CA LEU A 126 10.82 7.19 -3.40
C LEU A 126 12.29 7.27 -2.99
#